data_AF-A0A533U7U4-F1
#
_entry.id   AF-A0A533U7U4-F1
#
_cell.length_a   1.000
_cell.length_b   1.000
_cell.length_c   1.000
_cell.angle_alpha   90.00
_cell.angle_beta   90.00
_cell.angle_gamma   90.00
#
_symmetry.space_group_name_H-M   'P 1'
#
loop_
_entity.id
_entity.type
_entity.pdbx_description
1 polymer ?
#
loop_
_entity_poly.entity_id
_entity_poly.type
_entity_poly.pdbx_seq_one_letter_code
_entity_poly.pdbx_strand_id
1 'polypeptide(L)'
;IYKKTVEEELAIPVITGKKTDKEKFVGAVYTTTMEAIMPDGKALQMGTSHFLGQNFSKPFEVKFLDKENIENFAWQTSWGVSWRLIGALIMVHGDDKGLVLPPQVSPIQIVIVPIYYSESDKEHIIKKSKEIEQILSKKKIRVHIDTRDEFTPGYKFHDWEMKGVPLRIEIGPKDLAKGKIVLVRRDNQKKTDLSFENVENGIDSMLNEIQQSLFERAKSFLVEKTKVVSDFEKFKSELENGLFLNSPWCGDQKCEEKIKEITGADIRVIPFNNKKSSEPCILCKKPSKENVIFARGY
;
A
#
# COMPACT_ATOMS: atom_id res chain seq x y z
N ILE A 1 -6.77 8.15 -9.18
CA ILE A 1 -6.76 6.70 -9.48
C ILE A 1 -5.61 6.03 -8.75
N TYR A 2 -4.36 6.23 -9.14
CA TYR A 2 -3.19 5.61 -8.49
C TYR A 2 -3.10 5.75 -6.98
N LYS A 3 -3.18 6.97 -6.44
CA LYS A 3 -3.23 7.19 -4.99
C LYS A 3 -4.38 6.42 -4.33
N LYS A 4 -5.56 6.44 -4.96
CA LYS A 4 -6.77 5.75 -4.48
C LYS A 4 -6.51 4.24 -4.39
N THR A 5 -6.01 3.62 -5.44
CA THR A 5 -5.71 2.18 -5.46
C THR A 5 -4.66 1.83 -4.39
N VAL A 6 -3.59 2.61 -4.26
CA VAL A 6 -2.52 2.30 -3.30
C VAL A 6 -2.98 2.52 -1.85
N GLU A 7 -3.68 3.61 -1.54
CA GLU A 7 -4.13 3.91 -0.17
C GLU A 7 -5.38 3.11 0.22
N GLU A 8 -6.41 3.08 -0.62
CA GLU A 8 -7.69 2.48 -0.27
C GLU A 8 -7.72 0.96 -0.48
N GLU A 9 -7.06 0.44 -1.51
CA GLU A 9 -7.09 -1.00 -1.82
C GLU A 9 -5.87 -1.73 -1.24
N LEU A 10 -4.65 -1.20 -1.42
CA LEU A 10 -3.43 -1.81 -0.87
C LEU A 10 -3.17 -1.44 0.59
N ALA A 11 -3.91 -0.49 1.16
CA ALA A 11 -3.70 0.01 2.52
C ALA A 11 -2.27 0.56 2.74
N ILE A 12 -1.66 1.20 1.73
CA ILE A 12 -0.31 1.78 1.83
C ILE A 12 -0.40 3.31 1.68
N PRO A 13 0.01 4.10 2.67
CA PRO A 13 0.06 5.56 2.55
C PRO A 13 1.15 5.99 1.56
N VAL A 14 0.89 7.04 0.78
CA VAL A 14 1.87 7.59 -0.16
C VAL A 14 2.00 9.10 -0.06
N ILE A 15 3.23 9.59 -0.30
CA ILE A 15 3.47 11.02 -0.47
C ILE A 15 3.45 11.34 -1.96
N THR A 16 2.49 12.18 -2.36
CA THR A 16 2.33 12.60 -3.76
C THR A 16 2.97 13.95 -4.02
N GLY A 17 3.53 14.10 -5.23
CA GLY A 17 4.17 15.33 -5.62
C GLY A 17 4.81 15.29 -6.99
N LYS A 18 5.74 16.21 -7.24
CA LYS A 18 6.51 16.29 -8.49
C LYS A 18 7.92 15.72 -8.31
N LYS A 19 8.49 15.21 -9.39
CA LYS A 19 9.94 15.00 -9.49
C LYS A 19 10.63 16.34 -9.76
N THR A 20 11.89 16.43 -9.38
CA THR A 20 12.80 17.51 -9.81
C THR A 20 13.00 17.44 -11.32
N ASP A 21 13.58 18.48 -11.92
CA ASP A 21 13.95 18.44 -13.34
C ASP A 21 15.00 17.36 -13.64
N LYS A 22 15.80 16.95 -12.64
CA LYS A 22 16.76 15.86 -12.76
C LYS A 22 16.10 14.48 -12.74
N GLU A 23 15.16 14.28 -11.83
CA GLU A 23 14.53 12.98 -11.58
C GLU A 23 13.24 12.75 -12.40
N LYS A 24 12.79 13.74 -13.18
CA LYS A 24 11.66 13.57 -14.08
C LYS A 24 12.04 12.67 -15.27
N PHE A 25 11.03 12.11 -15.93
CA PHE A 25 11.25 11.47 -17.21
C PHE A 25 11.81 12.49 -18.22
N VAL A 26 12.95 12.17 -18.85
CA VAL A 26 13.71 13.10 -19.71
C VAL A 26 12.85 13.73 -20.82
N GLY A 27 11.90 12.98 -21.38
CA GLY A 27 10.99 13.48 -22.41
C GLY A 27 9.77 14.23 -21.89
N ALA A 28 9.58 14.36 -20.57
CA ALA A 28 8.42 15.03 -19.98
C ALA A 28 8.69 16.51 -19.68
N VAL A 29 7.65 17.33 -19.84
CA VAL A 29 7.62 18.70 -19.31
C VAL A 29 7.72 18.65 -17.78
N TYR A 30 6.87 17.84 -17.15
CA TYR A 30 6.97 17.50 -15.73
C TYR A 30 6.55 16.06 -15.46
N THR A 31 7.04 15.49 -14.37
CA THR A 31 6.65 14.17 -13.86
C THR A 31 6.06 14.32 -12.46
N THR A 32 4.92 13.70 -12.24
CA THR A 32 4.28 13.54 -10.93
C THR A 32 4.46 12.12 -10.44
N THR A 33 4.50 11.93 -9.14
CA THR A 33 4.80 10.64 -8.54
C THR A 33 4.10 10.45 -7.19
N MET A 34 4.12 9.20 -6.72
CA MET A 34 3.74 8.79 -5.39
C MET A 34 4.86 7.92 -4.81
N GLU A 35 5.38 8.31 -3.65
CA GLU A 35 6.50 7.64 -2.99
C GLU A 35 6.03 7.05 -1.65
N ALA A 36 6.52 5.85 -1.33
CA ALA A 36 6.32 5.19 -0.04
C ALA A 36 7.68 4.77 0.54
N ILE A 37 7.75 4.63 1.87
CA ILE A 37 8.92 4.10 2.56
C ILE A 37 8.66 2.66 2.98
N MET A 38 9.58 1.77 2.64
CA MET A 38 9.50 0.35 3.01
C MET A 38 10.09 0.12 4.41
N PRO A 39 9.80 -1.02 5.07
CA PRO A 39 10.30 -1.31 6.42
C PRO A 39 11.82 -1.26 6.58
N ASP A 40 12.57 -1.60 5.52
CA ASP A 40 14.03 -1.51 5.48
C ASP A 40 14.56 -0.08 5.33
N GLY A 41 13.67 0.92 5.29
CA GLY A 41 14.00 2.34 5.28
C GLY A 41 14.30 2.90 3.89
N LYS A 42 14.12 2.12 2.82
CA LYS A 42 14.30 2.58 1.44
C LYS A 42 13.02 3.11 0.83
N ALA A 43 13.16 4.11 -0.02
CA ALA A 43 12.07 4.70 -0.80
C ALA A 43 11.70 3.83 -1.99
N LEU A 44 10.40 3.65 -2.20
CA LEU A 44 9.85 2.99 -3.37
C LEU A 44 8.91 3.93 -4.11
N GLN A 45 9.20 4.14 -5.40
CA GLN A 45 8.29 4.84 -6.29
C GLN A 45 7.10 3.92 -6.60
N MET A 46 5.93 4.29 -6.10
CA MET A 46 4.71 3.50 -6.21
C MET A 46 4.01 3.70 -7.56
N GLY A 47 4.29 4.81 -8.24
CA GLY A 47 3.82 5.07 -9.60
C GLY A 47 4.19 6.46 -10.10
N THR A 48 3.89 6.69 -11.38
CA THR A 48 4.29 7.89 -12.09
C THR A 48 3.23 8.36 -13.08
N SER A 49 3.12 9.67 -13.26
CA SER A 49 2.31 10.27 -14.32
C SER A 49 3.01 11.50 -14.89
N HIS A 50 3.14 11.52 -16.21
CA HIS A 50 3.97 12.43 -16.97
C HIS A 50 3.09 13.34 -17.82
N PHE A 51 3.37 14.63 -17.75
CA PHE A 51 2.93 15.54 -18.79
C PHE A 51 4.04 15.64 -19.83
N LEU A 52 3.82 15.03 -20.99
CA LEU A 52 4.81 14.93 -22.07
C LEU A 52 4.86 16.19 -22.92
N GLY A 53 3.83 17.04 -22.82
CA GLY A 53 3.69 18.20 -23.70
C GLY A 53 3.61 17.75 -25.15
N GLN A 54 4.43 18.37 -25.99
CA GLN A 54 4.57 18.00 -27.41
C GLN A 54 5.93 17.35 -27.73
N ASN A 55 6.68 16.95 -26.70
CA ASN A 55 8.04 16.42 -26.87
C ASN A 55 8.07 15.09 -27.64
N PHE A 56 6.97 14.34 -27.64
CA PHE A 56 6.81 13.11 -28.40
C PHE A 56 5.96 13.32 -29.67
N SER A 57 4.93 14.14 -29.63
CA SER A 57 4.09 14.36 -30.81
C SER A 57 4.83 15.01 -31.97
N LYS A 58 5.82 15.88 -31.70
CA LYS A 58 6.67 16.48 -32.75
C LYS A 58 7.52 15.43 -33.49
N PRO A 59 8.40 14.65 -32.83
CA PRO A 59 9.23 13.68 -33.53
C PRO A 59 8.44 12.51 -34.14
N PHE A 60 7.26 12.18 -33.61
CA PHE A 60 6.39 11.12 -34.12
C PHE A 60 5.27 11.62 -35.05
N GLU A 61 5.29 12.91 -35.42
CA GLU A 61 4.30 13.55 -36.30
C GLU A 61 2.82 13.31 -35.91
N VAL A 62 2.54 13.26 -34.61
CA VAL A 62 1.18 13.09 -34.09
C VAL A 62 0.44 14.42 -34.14
N LYS A 63 -0.29 14.64 -35.24
CA LYS A 63 -0.95 15.90 -35.59
C LYS A 63 -2.48 15.77 -35.61
N PHE A 64 -3.16 16.90 -35.50
CA PHE A 64 -4.61 17.03 -35.67
C PHE A 64 -4.96 18.41 -36.26
N LEU A 65 -6.11 18.53 -36.92
CA LEU A 65 -6.67 19.82 -37.32
C LEU A 65 -7.53 20.36 -36.18
N ASP A 66 -7.33 21.62 -35.82
CA ASP A 66 -8.21 22.30 -34.87
C ASP A 66 -9.49 22.82 -35.54
N LYS A 67 -10.29 23.59 -34.78
CA LYS A 67 -11.57 24.14 -35.25
C LYS A 67 -11.43 25.13 -36.41
N GLU A 68 -10.24 25.69 -36.61
CA GLU A 68 -9.92 26.65 -37.66
C GLU A 68 -9.24 25.96 -38.86
N ASN A 69 -9.19 24.62 -38.86
CA ASN A 69 -8.47 23.79 -39.82
C ASN A 69 -6.95 24.06 -39.83
N ILE A 70 -6.39 24.47 -38.69
CA ILE A 70 -4.94 24.65 -38.53
C ILE A 70 -4.33 23.35 -37.97
N GLU A 71 -3.23 22.90 -38.58
CA GLU A 71 -2.49 21.72 -38.14
C GLU A 71 -1.74 22.00 -36.82
N ASN A 72 -2.03 21.20 -35.80
CA ASN A 72 -1.43 21.29 -34.47
C ASN A 72 -0.86 19.94 -34.02
N PHE A 73 0.20 19.98 -33.20
CA PHE A 73 0.75 18.78 -32.57
C PHE A 73 -0.02 18.42 -31.29
N ALA A 74 -0.28 17.13 -31.10
CA ALA A 74 -1.00 16.63 -29.94
C ALA A 74 -0.26 16.92 -28.62
N TRP A 75 -1.01 17.33 -27.59
CA TRP A 75 -0.51 17.40 -26.21
C TRP A 75 -0.70 16.05 -25.54
N GLN A 76 0.37 15.47 -25.01
CA GLN A 76 0.37 14.07 -24.56
C GLN A 76 0.63 13.95 -23.05
N THR A 77 0.10 12.85 -22.51
CA THR A 77 0.43 12.36 -21.16
C THR A 77 0.74 10.86 -21.24
N SER A 78 1.53 10.36 -20.31
CA SER A 78 1.70 8.92 -20.08
C SER A 78 1.76 8.65 -18.58
N TRP A 79 1.39 7.46 -18.15
CA TRP A 79 1.33 7.12 -16.74
C TRP A 79 1.44 5.62 -16.56
N GLY A 80 2.04 5.20 -15.44
CA GLY A 80 2.31 3.79 -15.20
C GLY A 80 2.38 3.43 -13.72
N VAL A 81 1.89 2.23 -13.44
CA VAL A 81 2.20 1.42 -12.26
C VAL A 81 2.55 0.02 -12.75
N SER A 82 3.25 -0.76 -11.94
CA SER A 82 3.65 -2.13 -12.30
C SER A 82 3.41 -3.09 -11.14
N TRP A 83 3.74 -4.37 -11.37
CA TRP A 83 3.72 -5.43 -10.36
C TRP A 83 4.60 -5.12 -9.13
N ARG A 84 5.46 -4.09 -9.19
CA ARG A 84 6.17 -3.54 -8.03
C ARG A 84 5.24 -3.23 -6.85
N LEU A 85 3.98 -2.86 -7.10
CA LEU A 85 2.98 -2.64 -6.06
C LEU A 85 2.67 -3.89 -5.22
N ILE A 86 2.78 -5.09 -5.83
CA ILE A 86 2.61 -6.36 -5.11
C ILE A 86 3.77 -6.55 -4.13
N GLY A 87 5.01 -6.29 -4.57
CA GLY A 87 6.18 -6.34 -3.70
C GLY A 87 6.08 -5.34 -2.53
N ALA A 88 5.61 -4.12 -2.81
CA ALA A 88 5.35 -3.11 -1.78
C ALA A 88 4.33 -3.59 -0.74
N LEU A 89 3.22 -4.17 -1.19
CA LEU A 89 2.18 -4.73 -0.32
C LEU A 89 2.74 -5.83 0.60
N ILE A 90 3.55 -6.73 0.05
CA ILE A 90 4.17 -7.82 0.81
C ILE A 90 5.11 -7.24 1.88
N MET A 91 5.98 -6.29 1.51
CA MET A 91 6.93 -5.69 2.43
C MET A 91 6.23 -4.88 3.53
N VAL A 92 5.26 -4.04 3.18
CA VAL A 92 4.61 -3.13 4.15
C VAL A 92 3.79 -3.89 5.19
N HIS A 93 3.08 -4.94 4.78
CA HIS A 93 2.11 -5.60 5.66
C HIS A 93 2.59 -6.90 6.28
N GLY A 94 3.47 -7.64 5.60
CA GLY A 94 3.95 -8.95 6.01
C GLY A 94 4.59 -8.94 7.40
N ASP A 95 4.59 -10.11 8.04
CA ASP A 95 5.19 -10.33 9.35
C ASP A 95 5.92 -11.69 9.40
N ASP A 96 6.46 -12.05 10.55
CA ASP A 96 7.20 -13.30 10.75
C ASP A 96 6.39 -14.57 10.47
N LYS A 97 5.06 -14.48 10.42
CA LYS A 97 4.16 -15.60 10.09
C LYS A 97 3.82 -15.68 8.61
N GLY A 98 4.26 -14.73 7.79
CA GLY A 98 4.08 -14.72 6.34
C GLY A 98 3.28 -13.50 5.86
N LEU A 99 2.45 -13.71 4.84
CA LEU A 99 1.70 -12.63 4.21
C LEU A 99 0.63 -12.08 5.16
N VAL A 100 0.33 -10.79 5.01
CA VAL A 100 -0.84 -10.13 5.59
C VAL A 100 -1.48 -9.32 4.47
N LEU A 101 -2.61 -9.79 3.95
CA LEU A 101 -3.25 -9.17 2.78
C LEU A 101 -4.37 -8.23 3.23
N PRO A 102 -4.47 -7.01 2.67
CA PRO A 102 -5.66 -6.18 2.82
C PRO A 102 -6.90 -6.87 2.23
N PRO A 103 -8.06 -6.88 2.91
CA PRO A 103 -9.29 -7.50 2.41
C PRO A 103 -9.71 -7.07 1.00
N GLN A 104 -9.42 -5.84 0.57
CA GLN A 104 -9.81 -5.37 -0.77
C GLN A 104 -9.12 -6.16 -1.90
N VAL A 105 -7.88 -6.59 -1.68
CA VAL A 105 -7.05 -7.26 -2.71
C VAL A 105 -6.74 -8.73 -2.42
N SER A 106 -7.11 -9.24 -1.23
CA SER A 106 -6.87 -10.65 -0.90
C SER A 106 -7.65 -11.61 -1.82
N PRO A 107 -7.02 -12.60 -2.48
CA PRO A 107 -7.73 -13.56 -3.32
C PRO A 107 -8.83 -14.33 -2.56
N ILE A 108 -8.54 -14.66 -1.29
CA ILE A 108 -9.49 -15.25 -0.34
C ILE A 108 -9.56 -14.29 0.84
N GLN A 109 -10.72 -13.71 1.11
CA GLN A 109 -10.91 -12.80 2.24
C GLN A 109 -11.13 -13.58 3.53
N ILE A 110 -11.82 -14.71 3.42
CA ILE A 110 -12.24 -15.51 4.55
C ILE A 110 -11.97 -16.98 4.30
N VAL A 111 -11.32 -17.64 5.26
CA VAL A 111 -11.27 -19.10 5.30
C VAL A 111 -12.12 -19.63 6.45
N ILE A 112 -13.02 -20.56 6.15
CA ILE A 112 -13.77 -21.30 7.15
C ILE A 112 -13.03 -22.62 7.41
N VAL A 113 -12.70 -22.87 8.67
CA VAL A 113 -12.07 -24.12 9.11
C VAL A 113 -13.04 -24.86 10.03
N PRO A 114 -13.78 -25.85 9.49
CA PRO A 114 -14.57 -26.81 10.26
C PRO A 114 -13.69 -27.61 11.23
N ILE A 115 -14.15 -27.76 12.47
CA ILE A 115 -13.49 -28.57 13.51
C ILE A 115 -14.47 -29.64 13.96
N TYR A 116 -14.19 -30.92 13.72
CA TYR A 116 -15.04 -32.04 14.12
C TYR A 116 -14.19 -33.23 14.56
N TYR A 117 -14.80 -34.09 15.38
CA TYR A 117 -14.16 -35.31 15.91
C TYR A 117 -14.98 -36.58 15.62
N SER A 118 -16.21 -36.42 15.12
CA SER A 118 -17.12 -37.51 14.75
C SER A 118 -17.75 -37.24 13.38
N GLU A 119 -18.17 -38.28 12.67
CA GLU A 119 -18.86 -38.15 11.38
C GLU A 119 -20.20 -37.40 11.51
N SER A 120 -20.92 -37.58 12.62
CA SER A 120 -22.16 -36.85 12.90
C SER A 120 -21.92 -35.35 13.11
N ASP A 121 -20.82 -34.95 13.75
CA ASP A 121 -20.47 -33.54 13.89
C ASP A 121 -20.04 -32.94 12.56
N LYS A 122 -19.30 -33.72 11.76
CA LYS A 122 -18.77 -33.32 10.46
C LYS A 122 -19.89 -32.86 9.52
N GLU A 123 -20.95 -33.64 9.38
CA GLU A 123 -22.07 -33.31 8.49
C GLU A 123 -22.74 -31.97 8.89
N HIS A 124 -23.06 -31.81 10.17
CA HIS A 124 -23.71 -30.60 10.67
C HIS A 124 -22.83 -29.35 10.53
N ILE A 125 -21.53 -29.47 10.83
CA ILE A 125 -20.60 -28.34 10.76
C ILE A 125 -20.30 -27.95 9.31
N ILE A 126 -20.12 -28.91 8.41
CA ILE A 126 -19.92 -28.62 6.99
C ILE A 126 -21.19 -27.98 6.41
N LYS A 127 -22.37 -28.49 6.74
CA LYS A 127 -23.64 -27.88 6.34
C LYS A 127 -23.72 -26.42 6.79
N LYS A 128 -23.42 -26.15 8.07
CA LYS A 128 -23.44 -24.78 8.59
C LYS A 128 -22.39 -23.88 7.96
N SER A 129 -21.21 -24.42 7.67
CA SER A 129 -20.14 -23.69 6.95
C SER A 129 -20.58 -23.26 5.55
N LYS A 130 -21.28 -24.14 4.82
CA LYS A 130 -21.84 -23.83 3.49
C LYS A 130 -22.96 -22.79 3.57
N GLU A 131 -23.82 -22.84 4.60
CA GLU A 131 -24.83 -21.79 4.82
C GLU A 131 -24.18 -20.41 5.01
N ILE A 132 -23.12 -20.34 5.83
CA ILE A 132 -22.36 -19.10 6.05
C ILE A 132 -21.70 -18.62 4.76
N GLU A 133 -21.04 -19.51 4.02
CA GLU A 133 -20.44 -19.20 2.72
C GLU A 133 -21.48 -18.62 1.74
N GLN A 134 -22.68 -19.19 1.68
CA GLN A 134 -23.76 -18.70 0.80
C GLN A 134 -24.24 -17.31 1.19
N ILE A 135 -24.38 -17.02 2.50
CA ILE A 135 -24.75 -15.69 2.99
C ILE A 135 -23.69 -14.67 2.56
N LEU A 136 -22.41 -14.99 2.75
CA LEU A 136 -21.31 -14.08 2.46
C LEU A 136 -21.07 -13.90 0.95
N SER A 137 -21.26 -14.96 0.16
CA SER A 137 -21.13 -14.91 -1.29
C SER A 137 -22.15 -13.98 -1.95
N LYS A 138 -23.35 -13.84 -1.37
CA LYS A 138 -24.36 -12.85 -1.82
C LYS A 138 -23.86 -11.41 -1.70
N LYS A 139 -22.96 -11.14 -0.75
CA LYS A 139 -22.24 -9.86 -0.59
C LYS A 139 -20.95 -9.77 -1.42
N LYS A 140 -20.69 -10.73 -2.31
CA LYS A 140 -19.45 -10.84 -3.11
C LYS A 140 -18.18 -10.98 -2.25
N ILE A 141 -18.32 -11.49 -1.02
CA ILE A 141 -17.18 -11.80 -0.17
C ILE A 141 -16.57 -13.12 -0.63
N ARG A 142 -15.24 -13.14 -0.79
CA ARG A 142 -14.48 -14.28 -1.28
C ARG A 142 -14.16 -15.23 -0.14
N VAL A 143 -14.92 -16.31 -0.05
CA VAL A 143 -14.84 -17.31 1.03
C VAL A 143 -14.28 -18.63 0.49
N HIS A 144 -13.52 -19.34 1.32
CA HIS A 144 -13.08 -20.70 1.07
C HIS A 144 -13.33 -21.57 2.29
N ILE A 145 -13.86 -22.78 2.11
CA ILE A 145 -14.04 -23.77 3.20
C ILE A 145 -12.95 -24.83 3.10
N ASP A 146 -12.12 -24.95 4.13
CA ASP A 146 -11.03 -25.93 4.17
C ASP A 146 -11.46 -27.26 4.81
N THR A 147 -11.94 -28.17 3.96
CA THR A 147 -12.41 -29.51 4.35
C THR A 147 -11.36 -30.61 4.20
N ARG A 148 -10.07 -30.28 4.08
CA ARG A 148 -9.00 -31.29 3.95
C ARG A 148 -8.91 -32.15 5.22
N ASP A 149 -9.30 -33.41 5.17
CA ASP A 149 -9.36 -34.30 6.34
C ASP A 149 -7.96 -34.76 6.80
N GLU A 150 -6.98 -34.74 5.90
CA GLU A 150 -5.61 -35.17 6.15
C GLU A 150 -4.79 -34.22 7.04
N PHE A 151 -5.32 -33.03 7.33
CA PHE A 151 -4.65 -32.00 8.11
C PHE A 151 -5.39 -31.65 9.40
N THR A 152 -4.63 -31.48 10.49
CA THR A 152 -5.16 -31.00 11.76
C THR A 152 -5.64 -29.54 11.64
N PRO A 153 -6.60 -29.08 12.47
CA PRO A 153 -7.02 -27.68 12.47
C PRO A 153 -5.84 -26.71 12.67
N GLY A 154 -4.90 -27.04 13.56
CA GLY A 154 -3.72 -26.22 13.80
C GLY A 154 -2.82 -26.07 12.57
N TYR A 155 -2.65 -27.15 11.78
CA TYR A 155 -1.93 -27.06 10.51
C TYR A 155 -2.64 -26.13 9.52
N LYS A 156 -3.97 -26.28 9.38
CA LYS A 156 -4.77 -25.42 8.50
C LYS A 156 -4.66 -23.96 8.91
N PHE A 157 -4.71 -23.66 10.21
CA PHE A 157 -4.56 -22.31 10.74
C PHE A 157 -3.26 -21.67 10.27
N HIS A 158 -2.14 -22.38 10.45
CA HIS A 158 -0.83 -21.91 10.01
C HIS A 158 -0.72 -21.76 8.48
N ASP A 159 -1.22 -22.72 7.70
CA ASP A 159 -1.20 -22.68 6.24
C ASP A 159 -1.92 -21.43 5.69
N TRP A 160 -3.08 -21.09 6.25
CA TRP A 160 -3.83 -19.90 5.84
C TRP A 160 -3.28 -18.60 6.41
N GLU A 161 -2.65 -18.64 7.58
CA GLU A 161 -1.90 -17.50 8.12
C GLU A 161 -0.71 -17.15 7.22
N MET A 162 0.05 -18.15 6.78
CA MET A 162 1.20 -17.96 5.90
C MET A 162 0.79 -17.34 4.54
N LYS A 163 -0.37 -17.73 4.02
CA LYS A 163 -0.98 -17.17 2.80
C LYS A 163 -1.61 -15.78 3.00
N GLY A 164 -1.77 -15.33 4.24
CA GLY A 164 -2.26 -14.00 4.57
C GLY A 164 -3.76 -13.78 4.38
N VAL A 165 -4.57 -14.84 4.51
CA VAL A 165 -6.03 -14.70 4.48
C VAL A 165 -6.46 -13.79 5.65
N PRO A 166 -7.12 -12.65 5.39
CA PRO A 166 -7.36 -11.62 6.41
C PRO A 166 -8.15 -12.11 7.63
N LEU A 167 -9.13 -12.99 7.40
CA LEU A 167 -10.04 -13.46 8.43
C LEU A 167 -10.20 -14.98 8.36
N ARG A 168 -10.02 -15.66 9.49
CA ARG A 168 -10.37 -17.06 9.66
C ARG A 168 -11.65 -17.19 10.48
N ILE A 169 -12.52 -18.09 10.07
CA ILE A 169 -13.70 -18.52 10.83
C ILE A 169 -13.44 -19.93 11.34
N GLU A 170 -13.46 -20.11 12.66
CA GLU A 170 -13.42 -21.43 13.30
C GLU A 170 -14.86 -21.81 13.68
N ILE A 171 -15.27 -23.04 13.35
CA ILE A 171 -16.59 -23.57 13.70
C ILE A 171 -16.46 -25.02 14.19
N GLY A 172 -16.69 -25.22 15.48
CA GLY A 172 -16.70 -26.53 16.12
C GLY A 172 -18.07 -26.91 16.72
N PRO A 173 -18.20 -28.11 17.32
CA PRO A 173 -19.47 -28.58 17.88
C PRO A 173 -19.96 -27.69 19.03
N LYS A 174 -19.03 -27.15 19.83
CA LYS A 174 -19.33 -26.22 20.94
C LYS A 174 -19.86 -24.88 20.44
N ASP A 175 -19.36 -24.40 19.32
CA ASP A 175 -19.77 -23.12 18.74
C ASP A 175 -21.13 -23.26 18.05
N LEU A 176 -21.33 -24.39 17.35
CA LEU A 176 -22.61 -24.77 16.76
C LEU A 176 -23.72 -24.86 17.81
N ALA A 177 -23.47 -25.55 18.94
CA ALA A 177 -24.41 -25.67 20.04
C ALA A 177 -24.75 -24.32 20.70
N LYS A 178 -23.83 -23.35 20.65
CA LYS A 178 -24.01 -21.99 21.19
C LYS A 178 -24.52 -20.98 20.16
N GLY A 179 -24.78 -21.41 18.92
CA GLY A 179 -25.27 -20.52 17.87
C GLY A 179 -24.27 -19.46 17.42
N LYS A 180 -22.95 -19.74 17.49
CA LYS A 180 -21.89 -18.77 17.19
C LYS A 180 -20.77 -19.35 16.33
N ILE A 181 -19.94 -18.46 15.80
CA ILE A 181 -18.63 -18.75 15.19
C ILE A 181 -17.53 -17.97 15.90
N VAL A 182 -16.28 -18.42 15.79
CA VAL A 182 -15.11 -17.68 16.25
C VAL A 182 -14.42 -17.05 15.05
N LEU A 183 -14.30 -15.73 15.06
CA LEU A 183 -13.52 -14.96 14.11
C LEU A 183 -12.10 -14.80 14.62
N VAL A 184 -11.10 -15.03 13.76
CA VAL A 184 -9.69 -14.80 14.06
C VAL A 184 -9.07 -13.93 12.99
N ARG A 185 -8.57 -12.76 13.40
CA ARG A 185 -7.91 -11.80 12.52
C ARG A 185 -6.47 -12.20 12.23
N ARG A 186 -6.04 -12.08 10.97
CA ARG A 186 -4.66 -12.38 10.57
C ARG A 186 -3.65 -11.37 11.09
N ASP A 187 -3.99 -10.09 11.04
CA ASP A 187 -3.08 -8.98 11.31
C ASP A 187 -2.69 -8.84 12.79
N ASN A 188 -3.55 -9.28 13.72
CA ASN A 188 -3.30 -9.15 15.16
C ASN A 188 -3.68 -10.38 16.00
N GLN A 189 -4.17 -11.47 15.37
CA GLN A 189 -4.54 -12.73 16.05
C GLN A 189 -5.69 -12.60 17.06
N LYS A 190 -6.40 -11.47 17.08
CA LYS A 190 -7.53 -11.25 17.97
C LYS A 190 -8.66 -12.21 17.62
N LYS A 191 -9.18 -12.89 18.66
CA LYS A 191 -10.35 -13.77 18.56
C LYS A 191 -11.61 -13.04 19.03
N THR A 192 -12.68 -13.18 18.27
CA THR A 192 -13.99 -12.59 18.59
C THR A 192 -15.09 -13.59 18.29
N ASP A 193 -15.99 -13.81 19.25
CA ASP A 193 -17.21 -14.59 19.02
C ASP A 193 -18.24 -13.78 18.22
N LEU A 194 -18.88 -14.38 17.21
CA LEU A 194 -19.98 -13.79 16.46
C LEU A 194 -21.18 -14.73 16.40
N SER A 195 -22.36 -14.25 16.81
CA SER A 195 -23.62 -15.01 16.67
C SER A 195 -23.97 -15.24 15.19
N PHE A 196 -24.59 -16.39 14.88
CA PHE A 196 -25.07 -16.70 13.53
C PHE A 196 -26.00 -15.64 12.95
N GLU A 197 -26.79 -14.98 13.79
CA GLU A 197 -27.73 -13.91 13.39
C GLU A 197 -27.00 -12.67 12.86
N ASN A 198 -25.76 -12.45 13.31
CA ASN A 198 -24.97 -11.26 12.99
C ASN A 198 -23.86 -11.52 11.97
N VAL A 199 -23.78 -12.73 11.40
CA VAL A 199 -22.74 -13.13 10.44
C VAL A 199 -22.60 -12.13 9.31
N GLU A 200 -23.71 -11.72 8.71
CA GLU A 200 -23.72 -10.90 7.51
C GLU A 200 -23.15 -9.48 7.73
N ASN A 201 -23.50 -8.84 8.84
CA ASN A 201 -23.07 -7.47 9.14
C ASN A 201 -21.76 -7.44 9.94
N GLY A 202 -21.57 -8.39 10.85
CA GLY A 202 -20.36 -8.50 11.65
C GLY A 202 -19.11 -8.78 10.81
N ILE A 203 -19.23 -9.62 9.78
CA ILE A 203 -18.10 -9.93 8.89
C ILE A 203 -17.74 -8.75 7.99
N ASP A 204 -18.74 -8.06 7.42
CA ASP A 204 -18.49 -6.86 6.60
C ASP A 204 -17.76 -5.78 7.42
N SER A 205 -18.26 -5.52 8.63
CA SER A 205 -17.61 -4.59 9.57
C SER A 205 -16.18 -5.03 9.93
N MET A 206 -15.96 -6.33 10.14
CA MET A 206 -14.64 -6.88 10.48
C MET A 206 -13.63 -6.70 9.34
N LEU A 207 -14.02 -6.98 8.09
CA LEU A 207 -13.15 -6.78 6.93
C LEU A 207 -12.80 -5.30 6.73
N ASN A 208 -13.78 -4.40 6.93
CA ASN A 208 -13.54 -2.95 6.87
C ASN A 208 -12.60 -2.49 7.98
N GLU A 209 -12.76 -3.01 9.21
CA GLU A 209 -11.87 -2.71 10.33
C GLU A 209 -10.43 -3.18 10.06
N ILE A 210 -10.24 -4.38 9.50
CA ILE A 210 -8.92 -4.88 9.12
C ILE A 210 -8.28 -3.96 8.07
N GLN A 211 -9.01 -3.61 7.01
CA GLN A 211 -8.50 -2.72 5.95
C GLN A 211 -8.04 -1.38 6.53
N GLN A 212 -8.87 -0.75 7.37
CA GLN A 212 -8.56 0.52 8.00
C GLN A 212 -7.38 0.41 8.98
N SER A 213 -7.33 -0.65 9.79
CA SER A 213 -6.25 -0.89 10.74
C SER A 213 -4.91 -1.07 10.04
N LEU A 214 -4.87 -1.78 8.90
CA LEU A 214 -3.64 -1.94 8.11
C LEU A 214 -3.16 -0.59 7.57
N PHE A 215 -4.08 0.23 7.05
CA PHE A 215 -3.75 1.56 6.54
C PHE A 215 -3.22 2.49 7.64
N GLU A 216 -3.91 2.57 8.79
CA GLU A 216 -3.48 3.45 9.89
C GLU A 216 -2.15 3.00 10.52
N ARG A 217 -1.90 1.68 10.59
CA ARG A 217 -0.58 1.16 10.99
C ARG A 217 0.52 1.61 10.02
N ALA A 218 0.32 1.41 8.72
CA ALA A 218 1.30 1.80 7.71
C ALA A 218 1.49 3.33 7.66
N LYS A 219 0.42 4.11 7.87
CA LYS A 219 0.46 5.57 7.96
C LYS A 219 1.22 6.07 9.18
N SER A 220 1.02 5.44 10.33
CA SER A 220 1.79 5.75 11.54
C SER A 220 3.28 5.48 11.31
N PHE A 221 3.60 4.36 10.65
CA PHE A 221 4.97 4.03 10.26
C PHE A 221 5.58 5.07 9.31
N LEU A 222 4.85 5.51 8.28
CA LEU A 222 5.31 6.58 7.38
C LEU A 222 5.61 7.88 8.13
N VAL A 223 4.75 8.26 9.09
CA VAL A 223 4.95 9.46 9.92
C VAL A 223 6.19 9.31 10.78
N GLU A 224 6.37 8.18 11.47
CA GLU A 224 7.56 7.88 12.27
C GLU A 224 8.85 7.92 11.43
N LYS A 225 8.77 7.37 10.21
CA LYS A 225 9.88 7.33 9.26
C LYS A 225 10.11 8.63 8.50
N THR A 226 9.33 9.68 8.75
CA THR A 226 9.50 10.98 8.08
C THR A 226 9.94 12.05 9.08
N LYS A 227 11.13 12.61 8.90
CA LYS A 227 11.66 13.68 9.75
C LYS A 227 11.90 14.97 8.98
N VAL A 228 11.61 16.10 9.63
CA VAL A 228 12.01 17.42 9.13
C VAL A 228 13.44 17.71 9.57
N VAL A 229 14.31 18.06 8.63
CA VAL A 229 15.73 18.32 8.90
C VAL A 229 16.21 19.55 8.15
N SER A 230 16.85 20.49 8.85
CA SER A 230 17.44 21.72 8.28
C SER A 230 18.96 21.82 8.46
N ASP A 231 19.57 20.89 9.20
CA ASP A 231 21.02 20.77 9.39
C ASP A 231 21.61 19.59 8.60
N PHE A 232 22.73 19.83 7.90
CA PHE A 232 23.30 18.85 6.97
C PHE A 232 24.06 17.72 7.68
N GLU A 233 24.65 17.96 8.85
CA GLU A 233 25.29 16.90 9.63
C GLU A 233 24.24 15.97 10.21
N LYS A 234 23.16 16.53 10.77
CA LYS A 234 21.99 15.75 11.19
C LYS A 234 21.38 14.98 10.03
N PHE A 235 21.24 15.60 8.85
CA PHE A 235 20.73 14.96 7.64
C PHE A 235 21.50 13.67 7.30
N LYS A 236 22.84 13.72 7.32
CA LYS A 236 23.68 12.53 7.08
C LYS A 236 23.42 11.44 8.12
N SER A 237 23.39 11.78 9.40
CA SER A 237 23.15 10.80 10.47
C SER A 237 21.76 10.16 10.39
N GLU A 238 20.74 10.94 10.04
CA GLU A 238 19.36 10.47 9.98
C GLU A 238 19.07 9.62 8.72
N LEU A 239 19.84 9.82 7.63
CA LEU A 239 19.77 8.93 6.46
C LEU A 239 20.18 7.50 6.77
N GLU A 240 21.15 7.30 7.67
CA GLU A 240 21.58 5.95 8.07
C GLU A 240 20.48 5.19 8.83
N ASN A 241 19.52 5.89 9.42
CA ASN A 241 18.35 5.29 10.07
C ASN A 241 17.24 4.87 9.08
N GLY A 242 17.47 5.05 7.77
CA GLY A 242 16.52 4.69 6.72
C GLY A 242 15.23 5.49 6.83
N LEU A 243 15.36 6.82 6.71
CA LEU A 243 14.28 7.78 6.89
C LEU A 243 13.98 8.59 5.61
N PHE A 244 12.74 9.03 5.50
CA PHE A 244 12.34 10.14 4.65
C PHE A 244 12.73 11.45 5.32
N LEU A 245 13.62 12.21 4.69
CA LEU A 245 14.08 13.49 5.20
C LEU A 245 13.44 14.64 4.43
N ASN A 246 12.45 15.25 5.07
CA ASN A 246 11.78 16.45 4.57
C ASN A 246 12.64 17.68 4.87
N SER A 247 13.33 18.20 3.85
CA SER A 247 14.38 19.21 4.02
C SER A 247 14.24 20.38 3.04
N PRO A 248 14.63 21.60 3.43
CA PRO A 248 14.58 22.78 2.57
C PRO A 248 15.59 22.68 1.42
N TRP A 249 15.13 22.95 0.19
CA TRP A 249 15.96 22.88 -1.00
C TRP A 249 15.84 24.15 -1.85
N CYS A 250 16.95 24.56 -2.47
CA CYS A 250 17.05 25.81 -3.24
C CYS A 250 16.49 25.71 -4.67
N GLY A 251 16.13 24.51 -5.14
CA GLY A 251 15.69 24.29 -6.52
C GLY A 251 16.82 24.25 -7.55
N ASP A 252 18.08 24.16 -7.13
CA ASP A 252 19.24 24.06 -8.01
C ASP A 252 19.68 22.60 -8.15
N GLN A 253 19.70 22.10 -9.40
CA GLN A 253 20.13 20.75 -9.73
C GLN A 253 21.55 20.44 -9.25
N LYS A 254 22.48 21.42 -9.25
CA LYS A 254 23.84 21.19 -8.74
C LYS A 254 23.85 20.84 -7.24
N CYS A 255 22.88 21.36 -6.51
CA CYS A 255 22.71 21.08 -5.09
C CYS A 255 22.17 19.66 -4.88
N GLU A 256 21.19 19.24 -5.68
CA GLU A 256 20.68 17.87 -5.70
C GLU A 256 21.78 16.85 -6.02
N GLU A 257 22.55 17.08 -7.08
CA GLU A 257 23.64 16.20 -7.50
C GLU A 257 24.74 16.07 -6.43
N LYS A 258 25.12 17.19 -5.78
CA LYS A 258 26.10 17.16 -4.70
C LYS A 258 25.61 16.44 -3.44
N ILE A 259 24.32 16.56 -3.10
CA ILE A 259 23.74 15.79 -1.99
C ILE A 259 23.80 14.30 -2.29
N LYS A 260 23.42 13.89 -3.51
CA LYS A 260 23.53 12.50 -3.97
C LYS A 260 24.95 11.97 -3.90
N GLU A 261 25.92 12.75 -4.37
CA GLU A 261 27.35 12.38 -4.33
C GLU A 261 27.85 12.13 -2.90
N ILE A 262 27.47 12.99 -1.95
CA ILE A 262 27.94 12.90 -0.55
C ILE A 262 27.21 11.79 0.22
N THR A 263 25.92 11.56 -0.05
CA THR A 263 25.05 10.79 0.86
C THR A 263 24.42 9.54 0.24
N GLY A 264 24.44 9.44 -1.08
CA GLY A 264 23.72 8.43 -1.84
C GLY A 264 22.19 8.62 -1.87
N ALA A 265 21.65 9.71 -1.29
CA ALA A 265 20.21 9.98 -1.28
C ALA A 265 19.78 10.84 -2.47
N ASP A 266 18.63 10.50 -3.03
CA ASP A 266 17.98 11.25 -4.12
C ASP A 266 16.79 12.05 -3.59
N ILE A 267 16.41 13.11 -4.32
CA ILE A 267 15.12 13.76 -4.11
C ILE A 267 14.03 12.84 -4.64
N ARG A 268 13.26 12.25 -3.73
CA ARG A 268 12.18 11.32 -4.07
C ARG A 268 10.97 12.07 -4.59
N VAL A 269 10.58 13.14 -3.91
CA VAL A 269 9.38 13.89 -4.25
C VAL A 269 9.44 15.31 -3.69
N ILE A 270 8.97 16.25 -4.49
CA ILE A 270 8.56 17.58 -4.09
C ILE A 270 7.05 17.49 -3.77
N PRO A 271 6.63 17.43 -2.49
CA PRO A 271 5.23 17.17 -2.14
C PRO A 271 4.26 18.21 -2.71
N PHE A 272 3.02 17.84 -3.05
CA PHE A 272 2.05 18.85 -3.53
C PHE A 272 1.57 19.80 -2.42
N ASN A 273 1.50 19.31 -1.19
CA ASN A 273 1.09 20.08 0.00
C ASN A 273 2.25 20.85 0.65
N ASN A 274 3.26 21.19 -0.14
CA ASN A 274 4.48 21.78 0.35
C ASN A 274 4.25 23.20 0.87
N LYS A 275 4.60 23.44 2.13
CA LYS A 275 4.70 24.79 2.67
C LYS A 275 6.09 25.32 2.32
N LYS A 276 6.16 26.52 1.74
CA LYS A 276 7.45 27.22 1.57
C LYS A 276 8.14 27.28 2.93
N SER A 277 9.39 26.84 2.96
CA SER A 277 10.22 26.91 4.16
C SER A 277 10.82 28.29 4.28
N SER A 278 10.84 28.84 5.50
CA SER A 278 11.65 30.01 5.83
C SER A 278 13.12 29.63 6.05
N GLU A 279 13.43 28.34 6.15
CA GLU A 279 14.79 27.85 6.40
C GLU A 279 15.66 27.92 5.14
N PRO A 280 16.98 28.15 5.29
CA PRO A 280 17.92 28.09 4.18
C PRO A 280 18.06 26.66 3.65
N CYS A 281 18.50 26.53 2.40
CA CYS A 281 18.71 25.23 1.77
C CYS A 281 19.67 24.35 2.59
N ILE A 282 19.29 23.09 2.75
CA ILE A 282 19.97 22.09 3.59
C ILE A 282 21.48 22.06 3.38
N LEU A 283 21.94 22.13 2.13
CA LEU A 283 23.35 22.09 1.75
C LEU A 283 23.97 23.47 1.54
N CYS A 284 23.48 24.27 0.57
CA CYS A 284 24.17 25.48 0.12
C CYS A 284 23.87 26.73 0.96
N LYS A 285 22.96 26.63 1.93
CA LYS A 285 22.51 27.71 2.83
C LYS A 285 21.90 28.96 2.17
N LYS A 286 21.72 28.97 0.84
CA LYS A 286 20.95 29.99 0.11
C LYS A 286 19.45 29.88 0.45
N PRO A 287 18.63 30.91 0.19
CA PRO A 287 17.19 30.84 0.38
C PRO A 287 16.58 29.59 -0.30
N SER A 288 15.76 28.85 0.44
CA SER A 288 15.06 27.68 -0.10
C SER A 288 13.86 28.12 -0.94
N LYS A 289 13.53 27.35 -1.97
CA LYS A 289 12.31 27.55 -2.76
C LYS A 289 11.17 26.69 -2.23
N GLU A 290 11.50 25.50 -1.78
CA GLU A 290 10.54 24.45 -1.47
C GLU A 290 11.17 23.40 -0.52
N ASN A 291 10.35 22.67 0.24
CA ASN A 291 10.82 21.48 0.95
C ASN A 291 10.68 20.24 0.08
N VAL A 292 11.64 19.34 0.14
CA VAL A 292 11.64 18.11 -0.65
C VAL A 292 11.94 16.93 0.25
N ILE A 293 11.49 15.74 -0.16
CA ILE A 293 11.77 14.51 0.57
C ILE A 293 12.96 13.83 -0.07
N PHE A 294 14.02 13.68 0.71
CA PHE A 294 15.19 12.87 0.37
C PHE A 294 15.07 11.49 1.00
N ALA A 295 15.57 10.48 0.30
CA ALA A 295 15.81 9.15 0.84
C ALA A 295 16.68 8.32 -0.12
N ARG A 296 17.25 7.22 0.40
CA ARG A 296 17.87 6.18 -0.44
C ARG A 296 16.76 5.34 -1.08
N GLY A 297 16.81 5.15 -2.39
CA GLY A 297 15.81 4.38 -3.14
C GLY A 297 16.19 2.90 -3.31
N TYR A 298 15.20 2.10 -3.71
CA TYR A 298 15.42 0.82 -4.39
C TYR A 298 15.88 1.01 -5.84
#